data_AF-A0A927KGK6-F1
#
_entry.id   AF-A0A927KGK6-F1
#
_cell.length_a   1.000
_cell.length_b   1.000
_cell.length_c   1.000
_cell.angle_alpha   90.00
_cell.angle_beta   90.00
_cell.angle_gamma   90.00
#
_symmetry.space_group_name_H-M   'P 1'
#
loop_
_entity.id
_entity.type
_entity.pdbx_description
1 polymer ?
#
loop_
_entity_poly.entity_id
_entity_poly.type
_entity_poly.pdbx_seq_one_letter_code
_entity_poly.pdbx_strand_id
1 'polypeptide(L)' 'MSRTTDTERGAHIALETAVCALVQPDLFDAGLPPSFWHAIEMAAHDQLDEVMAYKAAFR' A
#
# COMPACT_ATOMS: atom_id res chain seq x y z
N MET A 1 17.90 -13.76 0.21
CA MET A 1 16.83 -12.81 -0.15
C MET A 1 17.03 -11.54 0.67
N SER A 2 16.98 -10.35 0.06
CA SER A 2 17.04 -9.08 0.80
C SER A 2 15.90 -9.05 1.81
N ARG A 3 16.18 -8.78 3.09
CA ARG A 3 15.13 -8.59 4.10
C ARG A 3 14.22 -7.44 3.65
N THR A 4 12.91 -7.56 3.85
CA THR A 4 11.95 -6.48 3.58
C THR A 4 12.26 -5.31 4.52
N THR A 5 12.25 -4.09 3.98
CA THR A 5 12.41 -2.89 4.81
C THR A 5 11.12 -2.60 5.56
N ASP A 6 11.19 -1.85 6.66
CA ASP A 6 9.97 -1.43 7.37
C ASP A 6 9.06 -0.57 6.45
N THR A 7 9.63 0.19 5.53
CA THR A 7 8.92 0.95 4.50
C THR A 7 8.15 0.02 3.55
N GLU A 8 8.80 -1.02 3.03
CA GLU A 8 8.17 -2.00 2.15
C GLU A 8 7.05 -2.77 2.87
N ARG A 9 7.28 -3.16 4.13
CA ARG A 9 6.26 -3.80 4.96
C ARG A 9 5.06 -2.88 5.17
N GLY A 10 5.30 -1.61 5.48
CA GLY A 10 4.25 -0.61 5.66
C GLY A 10 3.40 -0.40 4.41
N ALA A 11 4.05 -0.33 3.24
CA ALA A 11 3.35 -0.17 1.96
C ALA A 11 2.46 -1.38 1.64
N HIS A 12 2.93 -2.61 1.90
CA HIS A 12 2.09 -3.81 1.73
C HIS A 12 0.86 -3.81 2.65
N ILE A 13 1.03 -3.44 3.92
CA ILE A 13 -0.10 -3.36 4.88
C ILE A 13 -1.11 -2.30 4.42
N ALA A 14 -0.62 -1.12 4.00
CA ALA A 14 -1.47 -0.05 3.51
C ALA A 14 -2.27 -0.47 2.27
N LEU A 15 -1.62 -1.17 1.33
CA LEU A 15 -2.26 -1.69 0.13
C LEU A 15 -3.35 -2.71 0.47
N GLU A 16 -3.05 -3.70 1.30
CA GLU A 16 -4.01 -4.72 1.73
C GLU A 16 -5.22 -4.08 2.42
N THR A 17 -4.97 -3.12 3.31
CA THR A 17 -6.02 -2.39 4.03
C THR A 17 -6.91 -1.60 3.08
N ALA A 18 -6.32 -0.86 2.12
CA ALA A 18 -7.07 -0.07 1.16
C ALA A 18 -7.94 -0.94 0.24
N VAL A 19 -7.40 -2.07 -0.25
CA VAL A 19 -8.15 -3.03 -1.07
C VAL A 19 -9.29 -3.64 -0.27
N CYS A 20 -9.05 -4.07 0.96
CA CYS A 20 -10.11 -4.60 1.83
C CYS A 20 -11.21 -3.56 2.08
N ALA A 21 -10.85 -2.29 2.32
CA ALA A 21 -11.82 -1.22 2.53
C ALA A 21 -12.66 -0.92 1.27
N LEU A 22 -12.08 -1.04 0.08
CA LEU A 22 -12.77 -0.85 -1.19
C LEU A 22 -13.69 -2.02 -1.56
N VAL A 23 -13.27 -3.26 -1.26
CA VAL A 23 -14.03 -4.48 -1.58
C VAL A 23 -15.12 -4.76 -0.54
N GLN A 24 -14.85 -4.45 0.73
CA GLN A 24 -15.72 -4.74 1.88
C GLN A 24 -15.98 -3.47 2.69
N PRO A 25 -16.63 -2.45 2.11
CA PRO A 25 -16.87 -1.17 2.77
C PRO A 25 -17.66 -1.31 4.07
N ASP A 26 -18.55 -2.30 4.17
CA ASP A 26 -19.37 -2.55 5.36
C ASP A 26 -18.54 -3.02 6.58
N LEU A 27 -17.35 -3.58 6.36
CA LEU A 27 -16.43 -3.97 7.44
C LEU A 27 -15.52 -2.82 7.88
N PHE A 28 -15.28 -1.88 6.97
CA PHE A 28 -14.52 -0.66 7.20
C PHE A 28 -15.52 0.47 7.38
N ASP A 29 -16.28 0.39 8.49
CA ASP A 29 -17.27 1.37 8.94
C ASP A 29 -16.61 2.71 9.31
N ALA A 30 -15.95 3.31 8.33
CA ALA A 30 -15.25 4.56 8.38
C ALA A 30 -15.94 5.41 7.33
N GLY A 31 -16.59 6.51 7.74
CA GLY A 31 -17.23 7.49 6.86
C GLY A 31 -16.28 8.24 5.91
N LEU A 32 -15.23 7.57 5.45
CA LEU A 32 -14.27 8.01 4.46
C LEU A 32 -14.76 7.59 3.08
N PRO A 33 -14.72 8.50 2.09
CA PRO A 33 -15.17 8.20 0.74
C PRO A 33 -14.22 7.19 0.06
N PRO A 34 -14.69 6.40 -0.92
CA PRO A 34 -13.84 5.49 -1.69
C PRO A 34 -12.60 6.15 -2.30
N SER A 35 -12.69 7.44 -2.66
CA SER A 35 -11.56 8.22 -3.17
C SER A 35 -10.40 8.33 -2.19
N PHE A 36 -10.65 8.28 -0.89
CA PHE A 36 -9.60 8.24 0.12
C PHE A 36 -8.82 6.94 0.03
N TRP A 37 -9.52 5.80 -0.01
CA TRP A 37 -8.89 4.48 -0.06
C TRP A 37 -8.14 4.25 -1.38
N HIS A 38 -8.67 4.74 -2.50
CA HIS A 38 -7.93 4.75 -3.76
C HIS A 38 -6.65 5.59 -3.71
N ALA A 39 -6.64 6.72 -2.98
CA ALA A 39 -5.42 7.50 -2.79
C ALA A 39 -4.37 6.74 -1.98
N ILE A 40 -4.79 5.98 -0.94
CA ILE A 40 -3.90 5.12 -0.17
C ILE A 40 -3.35 3.97 -1.03
N GLU A 41 -4.21 3.33 -1.82
CA GLU A 41 -3.83 2.27 -2.76
C GLU A 41 -2.77 2.74 -3.76
N MET A 42 -2.96 3.92 -4.36
CA MET A 42 -1.98 4.50 -5.28
C MET A 42 -0.65 4.82 -4.58
N ALA A 43 -0.69 5.50 -3.44
CA ALA A 43 0.52 5.86 -2.71
C ALA A 43 1.32 4.63 -2.24
N ALA A 44 0.63 3.56 -1.87
CA ALA A 44 1.27 2.30 -1.50
C ALA A 44 1.97 1.62 -2.69
N HIS A 45 1.34 1.63 -3.87
CA HIS A 45 1.98 1.14 -5.10
C HIS A 45 3.21 1.96 -5.46
N ASP A 46 3.10 3.30 -5.48
CA ASP A 46 4.23 4.19 -5.78
C ASP A 46 5.42 3.90 -4.85
N GLN A 47 5.16 3.71 -3.55
CA GLN A 47 6.21 3.41 -2.58
C GLN A 47 6.88 2.05 -2.82
N LEU A 48 6.12 1.03 -3.24
CA LEU A 48 6.66 -0.29 -3.56
C LEU A 48 7.50 -0.24 -4.85
N ASP A 49 7.04 0.51 -5.85
CA ASP A 49 7.78 0.73 -7.10
C ASP A 49 9.11 1.45 -6.83
N GLU A 50 9.13 2.47 -5.98
CA GLU A 50 10.36 3.14 -5.54
C GLU A 50 11.33 2.18 -4.83
N VAL A 51 10.82 1.34 -3.93
CA VAL A 51 11.65 0.35 -3.22
C VAL A 51 12.24 -0.67 -4.20
N MET A 52 11.45 -1.12 -5.17
CA MET A 52 11.89 -2.05 -6.20
C MET A 52 12.94 -1.43 -7.12
N ALA A 53 12.74 -0.18 -7.55
CA ALA A 53 13.69 0.58 -8.33
C ALA A 53 15.02 0.78 -7.57
N TYR A 54 14.95 1.14 -6.28
CA TYR A 54 16.13 1.28 -5.42
C TYR A 54 16.88 -0.05 -5.30
N LYS A 55 16.17 -1.15 -5.04
CA LYS A 55 16.77 -2.50 -4.97
C LYS A 55 17.42 -2.92 -6.29
N ALA A 56 16.88 -2.51 -7.43
CA ALA A 56 17.45 -2.80 -8.74
C ALA A 56 18.68 -1.95 -9.05
N ALA A 57 18.70 -0.68 -8.64
CA ALA A 57 19.82 0.24 -8.87
C ALA A 57 21.05 -0.04 -8.00
N PHE A 58 20.85 -0.62 -6.81
CA PHE A 58 21.90 -0.85 -5.81
C PHE A 58 22.18 -2.34 -5.52
N ARG A 59 21.80 -3.24 -6.45
CA ARG A 59 22.18 -4.66 -6.46
C ARG A 59 23.13 -4.96 -7.61
#